data_AF-A0A7Y4L949-F1
#
_entry.id   AF-A0A7Y4L949-F1
#
_cell.length_a   1.000
_cell.length_b   1.000
_cell.length_c   1.000
_cell.angle_alpha   90.00
_cell.angle_beta   90.00
_cell.angle_gamma   90.00
#
_symmetry.space_group_name_H-M   'P 1'
#
loop_
_entity.id
_entity.type
_entity.pdbx_description
1 polymer ?
#
loop_
_entity_poly.entity_id
_entity_poly.type
_entity_poly.pdbx_seq_one_letter_code
_entity_poly.pdbx_strand_id
1 'polypeptide(L)'
;MSNEPTTRYPTLETASDRRLWDALTHLAGRTGFTVAVRRLRPPLQAITAYETKQVVIADNLDRIGALTQLAHELAHVRLHATILRPDQPQDRALRELEAELVACTVLLNNRVEPASSSADLIANRAFELAPDTPAELATQICERLLLPATKICDAVRDYIDEHPLQRRPNPSAATPDPSAVQPDGPGL
;
A
#
# COMPACT_ATOMS: atom_id res chain seq x y z
N MET A 1 -30.94 3.18 5.54
CA MET A 1 -30.20 2.51 4.47
C MET A 1 -28.79 3.07 4.49
N SER A 2 -27.85 2.33 5.08
CA SER A 2 -26.45 2.77 5.16
C SER A 2 -25.81 2.63 3.79
N ASN A 3 -25.46 3.73 3.15
CA ASN A 3 -24.53 3.72 2.02
C ASN A 3 -23.15 3.45 2.60
N GLU A 4 -22.70 2.19 2.58
CA GLU A 4 -21.26 1.95 2.66
C GLU A 4 -20.62 2.57 1.42
N PRO A 5 -19.56 3.37 1.56
CA PRO A 5 -18.80 3.83 0.41
C PRO A 5 -18.19 2.59 -0.26
N THR A 6 -18.70 2.21 -1.43
CA THR A 6 -18.14 1.11 -2.22
C THR A 6 -16.71 1.51 -2.61
N THR A 7 -15.71 1.02 -1.88
CA THR A 7 -14.30 1.19 -2.24
C THR A 7 -14.07 0.54 -3.59
N ARG A 8 -13.88 1.35 -4.63
CA ARG A 8 -13.52 0.87 -5.95
C ARG A 8 -12.04 0.47 -5.92
N TYR A 9 -11.78 -0.82 -5.85
CA TYR A 9 -10.43 -1.35 -6.03
C TYR A 9 -9.99 -1.21 -7.49
N PRO A 10 -8.69 -1.02 -7.75
CA PRO A 10 -8.12 -1.35 -9.05
C PRO A 10 -8.18 -2.87 -9.27
N THR A 11 -7.71 -3.35 -10.42
CA THR A 11 -7.62 -4.79 -10.67
C THR A 11 -6.63 -5.43 -9.69
N LEU A 12 -7.15 -6.07 -8.62
CA LEU A 12 -6.37 -6.77 -7.60
C LEU A 12 -6.71 -8.26 -7.61
N GLU A 13 -5.69 -9.10 -7.73
CA GLU A 13 -5.85 -10.53 -8.03
C GLU A 13 -6.12 -11.36 -6.78
N THR A 14 -5.45 -11.05 -5.66
CA THR A 14 -5.52 -11.87 -4.44
C THR A 14 -6.16 -11.13 -3.26
N ALA A 15 -6.57 -11.90 -2.24
CA ALA A 15 -7.04 -11.32 -0.98
C ALA A 15 -5.90 -10.62 -0.22
N SER A 16 -4.66 -11.07 -0.38
CA SER A 16 -3.47 -10.42 0.19
C SER A 16 -3.25 -9.04 -0.44
N ASP A 17 -3.43 -8.90 -1.76
CA ASP A 17 -3.29 -7.60 -2.44
C ASP A 17 -4.34 -6.60 -1.99
N ARG A 18 -5.59 -7.06 -1.84
CA ARG A 18 -6.67 -6.22 -1.30
C ARG A 18 -6.35 -5.74 0.11
N ARG A 19 -5.82 -6.62 0.97
CA ARG A 19 -5.41 -6.23 2.34
C ARG A 19 -4.24 -5.24 2.34
N LEU A 20 -3.26 -5.41 1.45
CA LEU A 20 -2.20 -4.43 1.31
C LEU A 20 -2.76 -3.08 0.85
N TRP A 21 -3.65 -3.07 -0.15
CA TRP A 21 -4.33 -1.86 -0.60
C TRP A 21 -5.12 -1.17 0.53
N ASP A 22 -5.87 -1.96 1.30
CA ASP A 22 -6.66 -1.47 2.45
C ASP A 22 -5.75 -0.89 3.53
N ALA A 23 -4.63 -1.55 3.83
CA ALA A 23 -3.63 -1.05 4.78
C ALA A 23 -3.07 0.30 4.34
N LEU A 24 -2.62 0.40 3.07
CA LEU A 24 -2.09 1.65 2.53
C LEU A 24 -3.14 2.77 2.53
N THR A 25 -4.38 2.45 2.16
CA THR A 25 -5.51 3.39 2.18
C THR A 25 -5.84 3.85 3.60
N HIS A 26 -5.83 2.93 4.57
CA HIS A 26 -6.03 3.24 5.98
C HIS A 26 -4.94 4.17 6.49
N LEU A 27 -3.68 3.90 6.16
CA LEU A 27 -2.55 4.74 6.57
C LEU A 27 -2.61 6.15 5.94
N ALA A 28 -3.04 6.28 4.69
CA ALA A 28 -3.34 7.59 4.10
C ALA A 28 -4.48 8.29 4.87
N GLY A 29 -5.54 7.56 5.21
CA GLY A 29 -6.64 8.04 6.06
C GLY A 29 -6.18 8.61 7.40
N ARG A 30 -5.24 7.95 8.08
CA ARG A 30 -4.66 8.41 9.35
C ARG A 30 -3.89 9.72 9.25
N THR A 31 -3.45 10.09 8.04
CA THR A 31 -2.82 11.39 7.76
C THR A 31 -3.82 12.45 7.25
N GLY A 32 -5.11 12.10 7.21
CA GLY A 32 -6.19 12.96 6.74
C GLY A 32 -6.37 12.97 5.22
N PHE A 33 -5.75 12.03 4.51
CA PHE A 33 -5.90 11.87 3.06
C PHE A 33 -6.95 10.82 2.72
N THR A 34 -7.66 11.02 1.61
CA THR A 34 -8.53 10.00 1.01
C THR A 34 -7.85 9.37 -0.21
N VAL A 35 -8.16 8.12 -0.53
CA VAL A 35 -7.65 7.44 -1.74
C VAL A 35 -8.80 7.26 -2.73
N ALA A 36 -8.57 7.60 -3.99
CA ALA A 36 -9.53 7.41 -5.07
C ALA A 36 -8.90 6.76 -6.29
N VAL A 37 -9.67 5.91 -6.99
CA VAL A 37 -9.27 5.30 -8.27
C VAL A 37 -10.10 5.90 -9.39
N ARG A 38 -9.45 6.60 -10.32
CA ARG A 38 -10.10 7.24 -11.48
C ARG A 38 -9.15 7.44 -12.63
N ARG A 39 -9.71 7.67 -13.82
CA ARG A 39 -8.94 8.00 -15.02
C ARG A 39 -8.09 9.26 -14.81
N LEU A 40 -6.79 9.12 -15.06
CA LEU A 40 -5.83 10.21 -15.16
C LEU A 40 -5.42 10.41 -16.63
N ARG A 41 -4.96 11.63 -16.96
CA ARG A 41 -4.42 11.90 -18.30
C ARG A 41 -2.98 11.35 -18.37
N PRO A 42 -2.63 10.53 -19.37
CA PRO A 42 -1.26 10.10 -19.57
C PRO A 42 -0.31 11.31 -19.66
N PRO A 43 0.92 11.22 -19.12
CA PRO A 43 1.58 10.02 -18.57
C PRO A 43 1.31 9.79 -17.06
N LEU A 44 0.41 10.53 -16.41
CA LEU A 44 0.20 10.42 -14.96
C LEU A 44 -0.39 9.06 -14.57
N GLN A 45 0.30 8.38 -13.66
CA GLN A 45 -0.14 7.10 -13.07
C GLN A 45 -0.76 7.30 -11.68
N ALA A 46 -0.30 8.30 -10.93
CA ALA A 46 -0.88 8.73 -9.68
C ALA A 46 -0.59 10.22 -9.40
N ILE A 47 -1.28 10.77 -8.39
CA ILE A 47 -1.02 12.10 -7.87
C ILE A 47 -1.49 12.24 -6.41
N THR A 48 -0.65 12.84 -5.57
CA THR A 48 -1.04 13.40 -4.26
C THR A 48 -1.45 14.87 -4.42
N ALA A 49 -2.75 15.14 -4.32
CA ALA A 49 -3.31 16.48 -4.27
C ALA A 49 -3.36 16.97 -2.81
N TYR A 50 -2.34 17.71 -2.39
CA TYR A 50 -2.17 18.17 -1.00
C TYR A 50 -3.27 19.14 -0.56
N GLU A 51 -3.73 20.01 -1.47
CA GLU A 51 -4.75 21.03 -1.20
C GLU A 51 -6.09 20.39 -0.82
N THR A 52 -6.46 19.33 -1.52
CA THR A 52 -7.72 18.59 -1.30
C THR A 52 -7.54 17.36 -0.42
N LYS A 53 -6.31 17.09 0.06
CA LYS A 53 -5.92 15.89 0.80
C LYS A 53 -6.43 14.60 0.14
N GLN A 54 -6.08 14.41 -1.12
CA GLN A 54 -6.48 13.23 -1.87
C GLN A 54 -5.32 12.61 -2.63
N VAL A 55 -5.16 11.30 -2.48
CA VAL A 55 -4.32 10.46 -3.32
C VAL A 55 -5.19 9.86 -4.41
N VAL A 56 -4.75 9.99 -5.66
CA VAL A 56 -5.48 9.49 -6.82
C VAL A 56 -4.62 8.52 -7.59
N ILE A 57 -5.12 7.29 -7.79
CA ILE A 57 -4.46 6.25 -8.58
C ILE A 57 -5.20 6.07 -9.91
N ALA A 58 -4.46 5.96 -11.01
CA ALA A 58 -5.03 5.75 -12.33
C ALA A 58 -5.78 4.40 -12.41
N ASP A 59 -6.95 4.40 -13.06
CA ASP A 59 -7.84 3.23 -13.13
C ASP A 59 -7.46 2.18 -14.18
N ASN A 60 -6.36 2.40 -14.90
CA ASN A 60 -5.86 1.53 -15.97
C ASN A 60 -4.54 0.82 -15.61
N LEU A 61 -4.07 0.91 -14.37
CA LEU A 61 -2.88 0.20 -13.90
C LEU A 61 -3.19 -1.27 -13.64
N ASP A 62 -2.20 -2.12 -13.90
CA ASP A 62 -2.23 -3.50 -13.42
C ASP A 62 -2.07 -3.57 -11.88
N ARG A 63 -2.16 -4.78 -11.34
CA ARG A 63 -2.04 -5.06 -9.90
C ARG A 63 -0.77 -4.45 -9.29
N ILE A 64 0.39 -4.70 -9.90
CA ILE A 64 1.68 -4.29 -9.34
C ILE A 64 1.85 -2.77 -9.48
N GLY A 65 1.47 -2.21 -10.62
CA GLY A 65 1.49 -0.78 -10.86
C GLY A 65 0.61 -0.03 -9.87
N ALA A 66 -0.61 -0.49 -9.62
CA ALA A 66 -1.52 0.17 -8.68
C ALA A 66 -1.00 0.15 -7.24
N LEU A 67 -0.47 -0.99 -6.76
CA LEU A 67 0.11 -1.11 -5.42
C LEU A 67 1.39 -0.28 -5.28
N THR A 68 2.26 -0.30 -6.29
CA THR A 68 3.49 0.52 -6.35
C THR A 68 3.14 1.99 -6.22
N GLN A 69 2.23 2.48 -7.06
CA GLN A 69 1.84 3.89 -7.08
C GLN A 69 1.16 4.31 -5.78
N LEU A 70 0.29 3.48 -5.20
CA LEU A 70 -0.32 3.82 -3.91
C LEU A 70 0.71 3.89 -2.77
N ALA A 71 1.68 2.97 -2.73
CA ALA A 71 2.76 3.00 -1.74
C ALA A 71 3.66 4.24 -1.93
N HIS A 72 3.93 4.62 -3.19
CA HIS A 72 4.71 5.82 -3.55
C HIS A 72 4.02 7.10 -3.06
N GLU A 73 2.74 7.26 -3.37
CA GLU A 73 1.97 8.43 -2.93
C GLU A 73 1.81 8.47 -1.40
N LEU A 74 1.68 7.32 -0.73
CA LEU A 74 1.70 7.27 0.74
C LEU A 74 3.04 7.73 1.30
N ALA A 75 4.16 7.36 0.67
CA ALA A 75 5.48 7.84 1.07
C ALA A 75 5.57 9.35 0.96
N HIS A 76 5.10 9.95 -0.15
CA HIS A 76 4.97 11.41 -0.30
C HIS A 76 4.19 12.05 0.84
N VAL A 77 3.01 11.51 1.14
CA VAL A 77 2.16 12.01 2.23
C VAL A 77 2.85 11.95 3.60
N ARG A 78 3.63 10.91 3.88
CA ARG A 78 4.24 10.72 5.21
C ARG A 78 5.60 11.38 5.38
N LEU A 79 6.40 11.45 4.32
CA LEU A 79 7.76 11.99 4.37
C LEU A 79 7.79 13.47 4.00
N HIS A 80 6.91 13.93 3.10
CA HIS A 80 7.08 15.22 2.43
C HIS A 80 5.92 16.20 2.60
N ALA A 81 4.77 15.79 3.16
CA ALA A 81 3.60 16.67 3.33
C ALA A 81 3.85 17.92 4.21
N THR A 82 4.85 17.90 5.09
CA THR A 82 5.17 19.01 6.01
C THR A 82 6.28 19.92 5.50
N ILE A 83 6.92 19.59 4.37
CA ILE A 83 8.13 20.23 3.85
C ILE A 83 7.81 21.36 2.85
N LEU A 84 6.57 21.87 2.86
CA LEU A 84 6.27 23.20 2.29
C LEU A 84 6.86 24.34 3.15
N ARG A 85 8.03 24.13 3.76
CA ARG A 85 8.80 25.21 4.37
C ARG A 85 9.68 25.84 3.28
N PRO A 86 9.58 27.16 3.05
CA PRO A 86 10.26 27.86 1.95
C PRO A 86 11.79 27.93 2.10
N ASP A 87 12.36 27.41 3.18
CA ASP A 87 13.79 27.47 3.53
C ASP A 87 14.60 26.21 3.17
N GLN A 88 13.95 25.14 2.69
CA GLN A 88 14.63 23.97 2.13
C GLN A 88 14.08 23.62 0.74
N PRO A 89 14.72 24.06 -0.35
CA PRO A 89 14.49 23.44 -1.65
C PRO A 89 15.08 22.02 -1.59
N GLN A 90 14.33 21.07 -1.03
CA GLN A 90 14.65 19.67 -1.21
C GLN A 90 14.43 19.34 -2.69
N ASP A 91 15.49 18.86 -3.34
CA ASP A 91 15.47 18.49 -4.75
C ASP A 91 14.30 17.54 -5.00
N ARG A 92 13.42 17.93 -5.92
CA ARG A 92 12.26 17.13 -6.33
C ARG A 92 12.71 15.73 -6.74
N ALA A 93 13.86 15.61 -7.43
CA ALA A 93 14.37 14.32 -7.87
C ALA A 93 14.70 13.39 -6.69
N LEU A 94 15.26 13.95 -5.61
CA LEU A 94 15.57 13.20 -4.40
C LEU A 94 14.29 12.72 -3.69
N ARG A 95 13.26 13.57 -3.60
CA ARG A 95 11.97 13.19 -2.97
C ARG A 95 11.23 12.09 -3.75
N GLU A 96 11.24 12.15 -5.07
CA GLU A 96 10.63 11.09 -5.89
C GLU A 96 11.38 9.77 -5.71
N LEU A 97 12.72 9.79 -5.70
CA LEU A 97 13.53 8.60 -5.43
C LEU A 97 13.22 8.00 -4.05
N GLU A 98 13.12 8.85 -3.03
CA GLU A 98 12.75 8.39 -1.69
C GLU A 98 11.39 7.71 -1.64
N ALA A 99 10.38 8.32 -2.25
CA ALA A 99 9.05 7.76 -2.32
C ALA A 99 9.05 6.41 -3.06
N GLU A 100 9.82 6.31 -4.15
CA GLU A 100 9.97 5.10 -4.94
C GLU A 100 10.65 3.97 -4.13
N LEU A 101 11.71 4.29 -3.38
CA LEU A 101 12.41 3.31 -2.55
C LEU A 101 11.58 2.82 -1.37
N VAL A 102 10.79 3.71 -0.75
CA VAL A 102 9.82 3.32 0.27
C VAL A 102 8.76 2.40 -0.34
N ALA A 103 8.25 2.71 -1.53
CA ALA A 103 7.29 1.85 -2.23
C ALA A 103 7.86 0.45 -2.50
N CYS A 104 9.08 0.35 -3.06
CA CYS A 104 9.77 -0.93 -3.26
C CYS A 104 9.90 -1.71 -1.95
N THR A 105 10.31 -1.05 -0.86
CA THR A 105 10.50 -1.69 0.46
C THR A 105 9.18 -2.23 1.01
N VAL A 106 8.10 -1.46 0.91
CA VAL A 106 6.77 -1.87 1.36
C VAL A 106 6.27 -3.06 0.55
N LEU A 107 6.42 -3.04 -0.78
CA LEU A 107 6.02 -4.14 -1.66
C LEU A 107 6.79 -5.42 -1.34
N LEU A 108 8.12 -5.35 -1.24
CA LEU A 108 8.97 -6.49 -0.90
C LEU A 108 8.64 -7.08 0.48
N ASN A 109 8.40 -6.22 1.49
CA ASN A 109 7.98 -6.67 2.82
C ASN A 109 6.62 -7.40 2.82
N ASN A 110 5.81 -7.19 1.78
CA ASN A 110 4.53 -7.85 1.58
C ASN A 110 4.56 -8.93 0.47
N ARG A 111 5.76 -9.37 0.06
CA ARG A 111 5.97 -10.42 -0.97
C ARG A 111 5.38 -10.06 -2.35
N VAL A 112 5.33 -8.76 -2.66
CA VAL A 112 5.01 -8.26 -3.99
C VAL A 112 6.32 -7.83 -4.63
N GLU A 113 6.71 -8.46 -5.72
CA GLU A 113 7.94 -8.08 -6.43
C GLU A 113 7.71 -6.76 -7.18
N PRO A 114 8.47 -5.70 -6.90
CA PRO A 114 8.37 -4.45 -7.65
C PRO A 114 8.94 -4.62 -9.07
N ALA A 115 8.54 -3.73 -9.99
CA ALA A 115 9.05 -3.76 -11.36
C ALA A 115 10.55 -3.36 -11.47
N SER A 116 11.11 -2.75 -10.43
CA SER A 116 12.50 -2.32 -10.37
C SER A 116 13.10 -2.60 -9.00
N SER A 117 14.35 -3.05 -8.98
CA SER A 117 15.11 -3.28 -7.75
C SER A 117 15.49 -1.94 -7.10
N SER A 118 15.37 -1.86 -5.78
CA SER A 118 15.79 -0.68 -5.01
C SER A 118 17.30 -0.41 -5.14
N ALA A 119 18.13 -1.45 -5.32
CA ALA A 119 19.57 -1.29 -5.52
C ALA A 119 19.88 -0.62 -6.87
N ASP A 120 19.18 -1.03 -7.93
CA ASP A 120 19.36 -0.46 -9.27
C ASP A 120 18.89 1.00 -9.31
N LEU A 121 17.76 1.31 -8.65
CA LEU A 121 17.25 2.67 -8.51
C LEU A 121 18.24 3.59 -7.77
N ILE A 122 18.77 3.14 -6.63
CA ILE A 122 19.77 3.90 -5.87
C ILE A 122 21.02 4.13 -6.69
N ALA A 123 21.57 3.07 -7.30
CA ALA A 123 22.80 3.18 -8.07
C ALA A 123 22.64 4.18 -9.23
N ASN A 124 21.61 4.01 -10.06
CA ASN A 124 21.35 4.89 -11.20
C ASN A 124 21.16 6.34 -10.77
N ARG A 125 20.33 6.59 -9.74
CA ARG A 125 20.08 7.97 -9.29
C ARG A 125 21.25 8.60 -8.57
N ALA A 126 22.03 7.83 -7.82
CA ALA A 126 23.24 8.35 -7.19
C ALA A 126 24.24 8.83 -8.24
N PHE A 127 24.43 8.08 -9.32
CA PHE A 127 25.27 8.49 -10.45
C PHE A 127 24.72 9.73 -11.18
N GLU A 128 23.40 9.86 -11.33
CA GLU A 128 22.79 11.02 -11.98
C GLU A 128 22.88 12.30 -11.14
N LEU A 129 22.60 12.20 -9.84
CA LEU A 129 22.47 13.37 -8.95
C LEU A 129 23.80 13.82 -8.33
N ALA A 130 24.73 12.89 -8.11
CA ALA A 130 26.04 13.16 -7.53
C ALA A 130 27.12 12.32 -8.23
N PRO A 131 27.42 12.59 -9.53
CA PRO A 131 28.37 11.78 -10.31
C PRO A 131 29.77 11.72 -9.70
N ASP A 132 30.19 12.75 -8.95
CA ASP A 132 31.48 12.80 -8.29
C ASP A 132 31.52 12.03 -6.96
N THR A 133 30.36 11.85 -6.30
CA THR A 133 30.25 11.20 -4.98
C THR A 133 29.01 10.27 -4.85
N PRO A 134 28.79 9.34 -5.79
CA PRO A 134 27.55 8.55 -5.84
C PRO A 134 27.40 7.63 -4.62
N ALA A 135 28.50 7.06 -4.11
CA ALA A 135 28.47 6.21 -2.92
C ALA A 135 28.06 6.96 -1.64
N GLU A 136 28.47 8.22 -1.51
CA GLU A 136 28.11 9.06 -0.37
C GLU A 136 26.62 9.40 -0.41
N LEU A 137 26.09 9.80 -1.58
CA LEU A 137 24.67 10.07 -1.75
C LEU A 137 23.82 8.81 -1.50
N ALA A 138 24.24 7.65 -2.02
CA ALA A 138 23.56 6.39 -1.77
C ALA A 138 23.48 6.06 -0.27
N THR A 139 24.57 6.28 0.48
CA THR A 139 24.62 6.07 1.93
C THR A 139 23.65 7.01 2.65
N GLN A 140 23.67 8.30 2.31
CA GLN A 140 22.78 9.30 2.90
C GLN A 140 21.29 8.98 2.64
N ILE A 141 20.95 8.51 1.45
CA ILE A 141 19.59 8.07 1.11
C ILE A 141 19.18 6.90 2.01
N CYS A 142 20.02 5.86 2.12
CA CYS A 142 19.74 4.69 2.95
C CYS A 142 19.56 5.07 4.43
N GLU A 143 20.46 5.86 5.00
CA GLU A 143 20.38 6.31 6.40
C GLU A 143 19.10 7.10 6.67
N ARG A 144 18.73 7.99 5.75
CA ARG A 144 17.54 8.84 5.89
C ARG A 144 16.24 8.05 5.78
N LEU A 145 16.21 7.02 4.93
CA LEU A 145 15.01 6.23 4.67
C LEU A 145 14.80 5.06 5.62
N LEU A 146 15.85 4.60 6.31
CA LEU A 146 15.77 3.42 7.16
C LEU A 146 14.61 3.50 8.17
N LEU A 147 14.59 4.55 9.00
CA LEU A 147 13.57 4.69 10.03
C LEU A 147 12.16 4.98 9.46
N PRO A 148 11.96 5.91 8.50
CA PRO A 148 10.66 6.13 7.88
C PRO A 148 10.08 4.90 7.19
N ALA A 149 10.88 4.18 6.41
CA ALA A 149 10.44 2.98 5.70
C ALA A 149 10.03 1.87 6.69
N THR A 150 10.85 1.63 7.73
CA THR A 150 10.51 0.67 8.79
C THR A 150 9.18 1.01 9.45
N LYS A 151 8.96 2.28 9.82
CA LYS A 151 7.68 2.70 10.44
C LYS A 151 6.47 2.48 9.54
N ILE A 152 6.61 2.64 8.23
CA ILE A 152 5.53 2.37 7.28
C ILE A 152 5.29 0.88 7.18
N CYS A 153 6.34 0.06 7.02
CA CYS A 153 6.23 -1.40 6.96
C CYS A 153 5.60 -1.98 8.24
N ASP A 154 6.01 -1.50 9.42
CA ASP A 154 5.43 -1.91 10.69
C ASP A 154 3.94 -1.55 10.75
N ALA A 155 3.57 -0.32 10.40
CA ALA A 155 2.17 0.10 10.42
C ALA A 155 1.30 -0.67 9.41
N VAL A 156 1.86 -1.06 8.25
CA VAL A 156 1.17 -1.93 7.28
C VAL A 156 0.96 -3.32 7.88
N ARG A 157 2.01 -3.89 8.50
CA ARG A 157 1.94 -5.21 9.15
C ARG A 157 0.93 -5.21 10.29
N ASP A 158 0.95 -4.21 11.16
CA ASP A 158 0.03 -4.09 12.29
C ASP A 158 -1.43 -4.05 11.81
N TYR A 159 -1.73 -3.24 10.78
CA TYR A 159 -3.07 -3.21 10.18
C TYR A 159 -3.48 -4.60 9.63
N ILE A 160 -2.57 -5.25 8.92
CA ILE A 160 -2.77 -6.59 8.36
C ILE A 160 -3.08 -7.57 9.49
N ASP A 161 -2.28 -7.61 10.55
CA ASP A 161 -2.45 -8.55 11.66
C ASP A 161 -3.75 -8.31 12.45
N GLU A 162 -4.17 -7.05 12.60
CA GLU A 162 -5.46 -6.67 13.20
C GLU A 162 -6.67 -7.01 12.32
N HIS A 163 -6.46 -7.15 11.00
CA HIS A 163 -7.50 -7.46 10.02
C HIS A 163 -7.19 -8.78 9.31
N PRO A 164 -7.22 -9.93 10.03
CA PRO A 164 -6.93 -11.22 9.44
C PRO A 164 -8.00 -11.60 8.42
N LEU A 165 -7.60 -12.36 7.39
CA LEU A 165 -8.56 -12.97 6.48
C LEU A 165 -9.53 -13.82 7.30
N GLN A 166 -10.84 -13.56 7.18
CA GLN A 166 -11.84 -14.43 7.77
C GLN A 166 -11.63 -15.84 7.23
N ARG A 167 -11.35 -16.79 8.13
CA ARG A 167 -11.37 -18.21 7.75
C ARG A 167 -12.79 -18.49 7.26
N ARG A 168 -12.93 -19.03 6.04
CA ARG A 168 -14.20 -19.63 5.64
C ARG A 168 -14.61 -20.63 6.73
N PRO A 169 -15.85 -20.59 7.26
CA PRO A 169 -16.30 -21.61 8.17
C PRO A 169 -16.19 -22.96 7.47
N ASN A 170 -15.57 -23.92 8.15
CA ASN A 170 -15.41 -25.27 7.65
C ASN A 170 -16.81 -25.89 7.48
N PRO A 171 -17.24 -26.30 6.27
CA PRO A 171 -18.57 -26.90 6.09
C PRO A 171 -18.73 -28.25 6.79
N SER A 172 -17.66 -28.80 7.38
CA SER A 172 -17.64 -30.10 8.04
C SER A 172 -17.88 -30.06 9.57
N ALA A 173 -18.67 -29.11 10.06
CA ALA A 173 -19.13 -29.07 11.46
C ALA A 173 -20.67 -29.08 11.59
N ALA A 174 -21.40 -29.43 10.53
CA ALA A 174 -22.78 -29.88 10.67
C ALA A 174 -22.76 -31.36 11.07
N THR A 175 -22.58 -31.62 12.37
CA THR A 175 -22.95 -32.93 12.92
C THR A 175 -24.45 -33.09 12.69
N PRO A 176 -24.93 -34.15 12.00
CA PRO A 176 -26.35 -34.40 11.93
C PRO A 176 -26.84 -34.70 13.35
N ASP A 177 -27.86 -33.95 13.79
CA ASP A 177 -28.55 -34.21 15.05
C ASP A 177 -29.18 -35.61 15.01
N PRO A 178 -28.78 -36.55 15.89
CA PRO A 178 -29.35 -37.90 15.91
C PRO A 178 -30.74 -37.96 16.56
N SER A 179 -31.38 -36.83 16.89
CA SER A 179 -32.65 -36.83 17.66
C SER A 179 -33.92 -37.04 16.83
N ALA A 180 -33.82 -37.36 15.54
CA ALA A 180 -34.98 -37.70 14.70
C ALA A 180 -35.13 -39.21 14.47
N VAL A 181 -35.21 -39.99 15.55
CA VAL A 181 -35.82 -41.34 15.50
C VAL A 181 -36.89 -41.37 16.59
N GLN A 182 -38.14 -41.14 16.18
CA GLN A 182 -39.29 -41.46 17.01
C GLN A 182 -39.44 -43.00 17.05
N PRO A 183 -39.69 -43.60 18.22
CA PRO A 183 -40.10 -45.00 18.29
C PRO A 183 -41.59 -45.10 17.93
N ASP A 184 -41.91 -45.87 16.90
CA ASP A 184 -43.28 -46.34 16.68
C ASP A 184 -43.72 -47.20 17.86
N GLY A 185 -44.70 -46.70 18.62
CA GLY A 185 -45.39 -47.41 19.69
C GLY A 185 -46.47 -48.36 19.17
N PRO A 186 -46.94 -49.31 20.01
CA PRO A 186 -47.48 -50.59 19.57
C PRO A 186 -48.96 -50.54 19.20
N GLY A 187 -49.36 -51.53 18.40
CA GLY A 187 -50.67 -51.61 17.77
C GLY A 187 -51.86 -51.89 18.68
N LEU A 188 -53.02 -51.78 18.03
CA LEU A 188 -54.28 -52.48 18.27
C LEU A 188 -55.03 -52.55 16.93
#